data_AF-A0A8J4Q7X7-F1
#
_entry.id   AF-A0A8J4Q7X7-F1
#
_cell.length_a   1.000
_cell.length_b   1.000
_cell.length_c   1.000
_cell.angle_alpha   90.00
_cell.angle_beta   90.00
_cell.angle_gamma   90.00
#
_symmetry.space_group_name_H-M   'P 1'
#
loop_
_entity.id
_entity.type
_entity.pdbx_description
1 polymer ?
#
loop_
_entity_poly.entity_id
_entity_poly.type
_entity_poly.pdbx_seq_one_letter_code
_entity_poly.pdbx_strand_id
1 'polypeptide(L)'
;MIFSVIDGRMGSYPPKCVVKFLNLALTCCGDETDARPSIGEVVRELESIWHMMPDSDIISVGPVVTNAEKVATPPSSSSTVKDSYASEISGIELVSGVVPSIVPR
;
A
#
# COMPACT_ATOMS: atom_id res chain seq x y z
N MET A 1 -4.79 -31.95 5.00
CA MET A 1 -3.49 -31.39 5.43
C MET A 1 -3.43 -29.95 4.97
N ILE A 2 -3.23 -28.99 5.88
CA ILE A 2 -3.21 -27.55 5.55
C ILE A 2 -2.10 -27.15 4.56
N PHE A 3 -1.01 -27.91 4.49
CA PHE A 3 0.12 -27.62 3.60
C PHE A 3 -0.11 -28.05 2.15
N SER A 4 -1.10 -28.92 1.89
CA SER A 4 -1.39 -29.41 0.54
C SER A 4 -2.04 -28.37 -0.37
N VAL A 5 -2.57 -27.28 0.20
CA VAL A 5 -3.21 -26.19 -0.57
C VAL A 5 -2.25 -25.03 -0.87
N ILE A 6 -1.04 -25.07 -0.31
CA ILE A 6 -0.04 -24.01 -0.48
C ILE A 6 0.68 -24.22 -1.82
N ASP A 7 0.87 -23.12 -2.57
CA ASP A 7 1.60 -23.16 -3.84
C ASP A 7 3.06 -23.59 -3.57
N GLY A 8 3.50 -24.68 -4.21
CA GLY A 8 4.87 -25.18 -4.10
C GLY A 8 5.94 -24.22 -4.63
N ARG A 9 5.54 -23.15 -5.33
CA ARG A 9 6.43 -22.09 -5.84
C ARG A 9 6.70 -20.97 -4.83
N MET A 10 6.05 -20.95 -3.66
CA MET A 10 6.21 -19.90 -2.65
C MET A 10 7.56 -19.89 -1.91
N GLY A 11 8.48 -20.81 -2.22
CA GLY A 11 9.77 -20.90 -1.54
C GLY A 11 9.65 -21.37 -0.09
N SER A 12 10.65 -21.06 0.74
CA SER A 12 10.64 -21.38 2.16
C SER A 12 9.79 -20.40 2.95
N TYR A 13 9.02 -20.90 3.92
CA TYR A 13 8.24 -20.08 4.83
C TYR A 13 8.19 -20.71 6.23
N PRO A 14 8.06 -19.91 7.29
CA PRO A 14 7.79 -20.43 8.62
C PRO A 14 6.40 -21.10 8.66
N PRO A 15 6.29 -22.36 9.10
CA PRO A 15 5.00 -23.05 9.17
C PRO A 15 3.94 -22.31 10.01
N LYS A 16 4.38 -21.60 11.06
CA LYS A 16 3.50 -20.80 11.94
C LYS A 16 2.86 -19.62 11.18
N CYS A 17 3.58 -18.99 10.25
CA CYS A 17 3.04 -17.90 9.43
C CYS A 17 1.89 -18.41 8.56
N VAL A 18 2.06 -19.60 7.95
CA VAL A 18 1.03 -20.22 7.13
C VAL A 18 -0.22 -20.56 7.94
N VAL A 19 -0.07 -21.12 9.14
CA VAL A 19 -1.22 -21.41 10.02
C VAL A 19 -1.99 -20.14 10.36
N LYS A 20 -1.30 -19.06 10.74
CA LYS A 20 -1.95 -17.77 11.04
C LYS A 20 -2.63 -17.16 9.83
N PHE A 21 -1.97 -17.19 8.68
CA PHE A 21 -2.51 -16.67 7.42
C PHE A 21 -3.78 -17.42 7.01
N LEU A 22 -3.78 -18.75 7.09
CA LEU A 22 -4.95 -19.58 6.81
C LEU A 22 -6.09 -19.29 7.79
N ASN A 23 -5.79 -19.13 9.10
CA ASN A 23 -6.81 -18.76 10.07
C ASN A 23 -7.44 -17.40 9.75
N LEU A 24 -6.63 -16.41 9.36
CA LEU A 24 -7.12 -15.10 8.93
C LEU A 24 -7.98 -15.21 7.66
N ALA A 25 -7.58 -16.03 6.69
CA ALA A 25 -8.38 -16.27 5.49
C ALA A 25 -9.73 -16.90 5.83
N LEU A 26 -9.76 -17.88 6.73
CA LEU A 26 -10.98 -18.54 7.18
C LEU A 26 -11.92 -17.58 7.92
N THR A 27 -11.40 -16.70 8.78
CA THR A 27 -12.24 -15.70 9.47
C THR A 27 -12.81 -14.66 8.50
N CYS A 28 -12.03 -14.22 7.50
CA CYS A 28 -12.51 -13.33 6.44
C CYS A 28 -13.62 -13.96 5.57
N CYS A 29 -13.57 -15.27 5.36
CA CYS A 29 -14.49 -16.02 4.50
C CYS A 29 -15.68 -16.66 5.23
N GLY A 30 -15.85 -16.43 6.54
CA GLY A 30 -16.96 -17.01 7.31
C GLY A 30 -18.34 -16.56 6.84
N ASP A 31 -19.34 -17.44 6.94
CA ASP A 31 -20.73 -17.15 6.50
C ASP A 31 -21.36 -16.01 7.31
N GLU A 32 -21.09 -15.97 8.62
CA GLU A 32 -21.56 -14.92 9.54
C GLU A 32 -20.80 -13.61 9.27
N THR A 33 -21.43 -12.67 8.56
CA THR A 33 -20.80 -11.43 8.11
C THR A 33 -20.34 -10.54 9.26
N ASP A 34 -21.08 -10.53 10.38
CA ASP A 34 -20.78 -9.71 11.56
C ASP A 34 -19.56 -10.24 12.36
N ALA A 35 -19.20 -11.50 12.16
CA ALA A 35 -18.01 -12.11 12.78
C ALA A 35 -16.73 -11.89 11.96
N ARG A 36 -16.84 -11.35 10.74
CA ARG A 36 -15.68 -11.08 9.89
C ARG A 36 -14.85 -9.93 10.47
N PRO A 37 -13.52 -10.03 10.44
CA PRO A 37 -12.67 -8.95 10.92
C PRO A 37 -12.84 -7.69 10.06
N SER A 38 -12.71 -6.53 10.70
CA SER A 38 -12.60 -5.26 9.99
C SER A 38 -11.31 -5.22 9.15
N ILE A 39 -11.30 -4.41 8.09
CA ILE A 39 -10.09 -4.28 7.24
C ILE A 39 -8.86 -3.84 8.03
N GLY A 40 -9.04 -3.05 9.10
CA GLY A 40 -7.95 -2.64 9.99
C GLY A 40 -7.37 -3.80 10.80
N GLU A 41 -8.21 -4.74 11.25
CA GLU A 41 -7.75 -5.96 11.92
C GLU A 41 -7.05 -6.90 10.95
N VAL A 42 -7.54 -7.02 9.71
CA VAL A 42 -6.90 -7.81 8.65
C VAL A 42 -5.50 -7.31 8.38
N VAL A 43 -5.33 -6.00 8.12
CA VAL A 43 -4.02 -5.40 7.85
C VAL A 43 -3.06 -5.59 9.03
N ARG A 44 -3.55 -5.37 10.26
CA ARG A 44 -2.73 -5.56 11.47
C ARG A 44 -2.24 -7.01 11.64
N GLU A 45 -3.09 -8.00 11.37
CA GLU A 45 -2.67 -9.41 11.45
C GLU A 45 -1.72 -9.76 10.29
N LEU A 46 -1.93 -9.22 9.09
CA LEU A 46 -0.99 -9.39 7.97
C LEU A 46 0.38 -8.81 8.26
N GLU A 47 0.44 -7.59 8.82
CA GLU A 47 1.69 -6.99 9.28
C GLU A 47 2.34 -7.84 10.37
N SER A 48 1.56 -8.34 11.34
CA SER A 48 2.09 -9.26 12.36
C SER A 48 2.70 -10.52 11.74
N ILE A 49 2.02 -11.13 10.75
CA ILE A 49 2.51 -12.30 10.00
C ILE A 49 3.80 -11.97 9.26
N TRP A 50 3.86 -10.80 8.61
CA TRP A 50 5.04 -10.33 7.89
C TRP A 50 6.27 -10.24 8.81
N HIS A 51 6.11 -9.69 10.01
CA HIS A 51 7.21 -9.56 10.99
C HIS A 51 7.69 -10.90 11.56
N MET A 52 6.97 -12.00 11.32
CA MET A 52 7.43 -13.35 11.68
C MET A 52 8.23 -14.04 10.57
N MET A 53 8.30 -13.44 9.37
CA MET A 53 9.13 -13.94 8.28
C MET A 53 10.61 -13.60 8.55
N PRO A 54 11.56 -14.49 8.18
CA PRO A 54 12.98 -14.18 8.27
C PRO A 54 13.35 -13.03 7.33
N ASP A 55 14.26 -12.15 7.77
CA ASP A 55 14.66 -10.93 7.05
C ASP A 55 15.25 -11.19 5.64
N SER A 56 15.62 -12.44 5.34
CA SER A 56 16.27 -12.85 4.09
C SER A 56 15.34 -12.83 2.86
N ASP A 57 14.03 -12.80 3.05
CA ASP A 57 13.03 -12.79 1.96
C ASP A 57 12.30 -11.43 1.82
N ILE A 58 12.65 -10.46 2.68
CA ILE A 58 12.16 -9.09 2.59
C ILE A 58 12.98 -8.41 1.50
N ILE A 59 12.51 -8.49 0.24
CA ILE A 59 12.96 -7.54 -0.77
C ILE A 59 12.57 -6.16 -0.24
N SER A 60 13.54 -5.49 0.37
CA SER A 60 13.44 -4.09 0.73
C SER A 60 13.18 -3.33 -0.56
N VAL A 61 11.92 -2.95 -0.80
CA VAL A 61 11.60 -1.92 -1.79
C VAL A 61 12.05 -0.60 -1.17
N GLY A 62 13.37 -0.40 -1.15
CA GLY A 62 13.96 0.89 -0.83
C GLY A 62 13.50 1.93 -1.88
N PRO A 63 13.34 3.20 -1.50
CA PRO A 63 13.05 4.24 -2.47
C PRO A 63 14.17 4.27 -3.51
N VAL A 64 13.79 4.19 -4.79
CA VAL A 64 14.71 4.41 -5.91
C VAL A 64 15.19 5.86 -5.79
N VAL A 65 16.34 6.05 -5.16
CA VAL A 65 17.07 7.31 -5.20
C VAL A 65 17.76 7.34 -6.56
N THR A 66 17.21 8.11 -7.49
CA THR A 66 17.88 8.43 -8.74
C THR A 66 18.98 9.43 -8.45
N ASN A 67 20.22 8.96 -8.42
CA ASN A 67 21.41 9.78 -8.23
C ASN A 67 21.57 10.71 -9.44
N ALA A 68 21.26 12.00 -9.28
CA ALA A 68 21.63 13.03 -10.24
C ALA A 68 22.95 13.69 -9.78
N GLU A 69 23.99 13.45 -10.55
CA GLU A 69 25.34 13.95 -10.34
C GLU A 69 25.42 15.49 -10.42
N LYS A 70 25.83 16.08 -9.28
CA LYS A 70 26.84 17.16 -9.11
C LYS A 70 27.04 18.18 -10.25
N VAL A 71 26.64 19.44 -9.99
CA VAL A 71 27.40 20.65 -10.37
C VAL A 71 27.30 21.69 -9.23
N ALA A 72 28.35 22.47 -9.02
CA ALA A 72 28.80 23.04 -7.74
C ALA A 72 28.42 24.51 -7.43
N THR A 73 28.53 24.86 -6.13
CA THR A 73 28.83 26.17 -5.47
C THR A 73 27.71 27.23 -5.30
N PRO A 74 27.80 28.19 -4.33
CA PRO A 74 28.05 28.15 -2.86
C PRO A 74 26.81 28.62 -2.04
N PRO A 75 26.84 28.66 -0.68
CA PRO A 75 25.65 29.00 0.12
C PRO A 75 25.43 30.51 0.20
N SER A 76 24.17 30.93 0.25
CA SER A 76 23.80 32.29 0.67
C SER A 76 22.47 32.27 1.42
N SER A 77 22.54 32.62 2.69
CA SER A 77 21.40 32.94 3.54
C SER A 77 20.90 34.35 3.22
N SER A 78 19.61 34.53 2.98
CA SER A 78 18.84 35.67 3.51
C SER A 78 17.34 35.50 3.27
N SER A 79 16.58 36.28 4.02
CA SER A 79 15.16 36.17 4.33
C SER A 79 14.21 36.85 3.33
N THR A 80 12.92 36.66 3.60
CA THR A 80 11.73 37.45 3.20
C THR A 80 10.92 36.98 1.98
N VAL A 81 9.71 36.51 2.35
CA VAL A 81 8.41 36.51 1.67
C VAL A 81 8.34 36.94 0.19
N LYS A 82 7.72 36.08 -0.63
CA LYS A 82 6.71 36.48 -1.62
C LYS A 82 6.00 35.25 -2.20
N ASP A 83 4.70 35.21 -1.98
CA ASP A 83 3.75 34.34 -2.69
C ASP A 83 3.92 34.50 -4.20
N SER A 84 4.03 33.38 -4.91
CA SER A 84 3.84 33.27 -6.35
C SER A 84 3.46 31.83 -6.66
N TYR A 85 2.19 31.51 -6.45
CA TYR A 85 1.57 30.31 -6.98
C TYR A 85 1.44 30.51 -8.50
N ALA A 86 2.26 29.82 -9.26
CA ALA A 86 2.07 29.65 -10.70
C ALA A 86 2.52 28.23 -11.03
N SER A 87 1.65 27.26 -10.73
CA SER A 87 1.74 25.94 -11.35
C SER A 87 0.77 25.96 -12.51
N GLU A 88 1.30 26.02 -13.72
CA GLU A 88 0.53 25.90 -14.94
C GLU A 88 -0.10 24.51 -14.97
N ILE A 89 -1.43 24.46 -14.84
CA ILE A 89 -2.21 23.24 -14.98
C ILE A 89 -2.23 22.93 -16.47
N SER A 90 -1.30 22.08 -16.89
CA SER A 90 -1.30 21.48 -18.22
C SER A 90 -2.62 20.69 -18.37
N GLY A 91 -3.39 21.09 -19.38
CA GLY A 91 -4.81 20.79 -19.54
C GLY A 91 -5.16 19.30 -19.48
N ILE A 92 -5.98 18.96 -18.48
CA ILE A 92 -6.77 17.73 -18.49
C ILE A 92 -8.10 18.03 -19.20
N GLU A 93 -8.23 17.55 -20.44
CA GLU A 93 -9.50 17.54 -21.17
C GLU A 93 -10.39 16.45 -20.59
N LEU A 94 -11.20 16.80 -19.59
CA LEU A 94 -12.27 15.95 -19.11
C LEU A 94 -13.49 16.15 -20.00
N VAL A 95 -13.72 15.20 -20.90
CA VAL A 95 -15.01 15.07 -21.61
C VAL A 95 -16.10 14.93 -20.56
N SER A 96 -16.80 16.03 -20.30
CA SER A 96 -17.95 16.10 -19.42
C SER A 96 -19.13 15.42 -20.10
N GLY A 97 -19.27 14.11 -19.84
CA GLY A 97 -20.46 13.35 -20.18
C GLY A 97 -21.59 13.69 -19.21
N VAL A 98 -22.59 14.42 -19.71
CA VAL A 98 -24.00 14.52 -19.24
C VAL A 98 -24.20 14.36 -17.73
N VAL A 99 -24.45 15.48 -17.04
CA VAL A 99 -25.02 15.49 -15.69
C VAL A 99 -26.52 15.25 -15.80
N PRO A 100 -27.09 14.15 -15.26
CA PRO A 100 -28.54 13.96 -15.23
C PRO A 100 -29.17 14.93 -14.23
N SER A 101 -30.16 15.70 -14.69
CA SER A 101 -30.99 16.55 -13.81
C SER A 101 -31.95 15.65 -13.02
N ILE A 102 -31.74 15.54 -11.71
CA ILE A 102 -32.66 14.85 -10.80
C ILE A 102 -33.48 15.93 -10.07
N VAL A 103 -34.80 15.93 -10.27
CA VAL A 103 -35.72 16.82 -9.55
C VAL A 103 -36.07 16.18 -8.20
N PRO A 104 -35.99 16.92 -7.07
CA PRO A 104 -36.39 16.39 -5.76
C PRO A 104 -37.89 16.10 -5.70
N ARG A 105 -38.27 15.01 -5.01
CA ARG A 105 -39.66 14.70 -4.63
C ARG A 105 -39.99 15.27 -3.26
#